data_AF-A0A420VTX3-F1
#
_entry.id   AF-A0A420VTX3-F1
#
_cell.length_a   1.000
_cell.length_b   1.000
_cell.length_c   1.000
_cell.angle_alpha   90.00
_cell.angle_beta   90.00
_cell.angle_gamma   90.00
#
_symmetry.space_group_name_H-M   'P 1'
#
loop_
_entity.id
_entity.type
_entity.pdbx_description
1 polymer ?
#
loop_
_entity_poly.entity_id
_entity_poly.type
_entity_poly.pdbx_seq_one_letter_code
_entity_poly.pdbx_strand_id
1 'polypeptide(L)'
;MNNRAINEHQISKVLKDYNSGKSGLELFDKYGVYGATVYELKDKYKDVATDILAVLVNLNEENNRLKMMYTELCLQHRNLKELLKENF
;
A
#
# COMPACT_ATOMS: atom_id res chain seq x y z
N MET A 1 34.22 -2.11 -9.28
CA MET A 1 33.26 -1.33 -8.47
C MET A 1 32.18 -2.29 -8.02
N ASN A 2 32.07 -2.54 -6.71
CA ASN A 2 31.14 -3.54 -6.17
C ASN A 2 29.70 -3.07 -6.39
N ASN A 3 28.99 -3.72 -7.30
CA ASN A 3 27.56 -3.52 -7.52
C ASN A 3 26.82 -4.14 -6.33
N ARG A 4 26.73 -3.40 -5.21
CA ARG A 4 25.92 -3.82 -4.07
C ARG A 4 24.47 -3.82 -4.53
N ALA A 5 23.88 -5.00 -4.67
CA ALA A 5 22.46 -5.15 -4.95
C ALA A 5 21.67 -4.38 -3.88
N ILE A 6 21.06 -3.26 -4.30
CA ILE A 6 20.20 -2.47 -3.43
C ILE A 6 18.92 -3.30 -3.23
N ASN A 7 18.65 -3.68 -1.98
CA ASN A 7 17.45 -4.45 -1.65
C ASN A 7 16.20 -3.55 -1.75
N GLU A 8 15.02 -4.13 -2.00
CA GLU A 8 13.74 -3.43 -2.17
C GLU A 8 13.39 -2.43 -1.04
N HIS A 9 13.65 -2.78 0.22
CA HIS A 9 13.49 -1.88 1.37
C HIS A 9 14.41 -0.65 1.29
N GLN A 10 15.62 -0.81 0.77
CA GLN A 10 16.55 0.30 0.60
C GLN A 10 16.12 1.16 -0.60
N ILE A 11 15.65 0.56 -1.69
CA ILE A 11 15.05 1.28 -2.83
C ILE A 11 13.87 2.13 -2.36
N SER A 12 12.96 1.58 -1.55
CA SER A 12 11.81 2.30 -1.00
C SER A 12 12.25 3.52 -0.16
N LYS A 13 13.26 3.37 0.71
CA LYS A 13 13.79 4.48 1.52
C LYS A 13 14.45 5.56 0.67
N VAL A 14 15.21 5.18 -0.36
CA VAL A 14 15.85 6.11 -1.30
C VAL A 14 14.79 6.90 -2.07
N LEU A 15 13.80 6.24 -2.65
CA LEU A 15 12.71 6.90 -3.39
C LEU A 15 11.87 7.81 -2.50
N LYS A 16 11.60 7.41 -1.25
CA LYS A 16 10.88 8.24 -0.27
C LYS A 16 11.65 9.53 0.04
N ASP A 17 12.94 9.40 0.35
CA ASP A 17 13.79 10.55 0.66
C ASP A 17 13.96 11.47 -0.56
N TYR A 18 14.09 10.91 -1.76
CA TYR A 18 14.12 11.68 -3.01
C TYR A 18 12.80 12.44 -3.25
N ASN A 19 11.64 11.77 -3.13
CA ASN A 19 10.33 12.40 -3.30
C ASN A 19 10.03 13.47 -2.23
N SER A 20 10.70 13.42 -1.07
CA SER A 20 10.64 14.46 -0.05
C SER A 20 11.52 15.68 -0.34
N GLY A 21 12.25 15.68 -1.46
CA GLY A 21 13.04 16.82 -1.92
C GLY A 21 14.52 16.79 -1.54
N LYS A 22 15.06 15.67 -1.04
CA LYS A 22 16.49 15.56 -0.72
C LYS A 22 17.35 15.64 -1.98
N SER A 23 18.48 16.33 -1.86
CA SER A 23 19.46 16.49 -2.93
C SER A 23 20.18 15.17 -3.23
N GLY A 24 20.75 15.06 -4.44
CA GLY A 24 21.56 13.91 -4.82
C GLY A 24 22.77 13.68 -3.91
N LEU A 25 23.34 14.74 -3.34
CA LEU A 25 24.46 14.65 -2.40
C LEU A 25 24.03 13.99 -1.08
N GLU A 26 22.90 14.42 -0.52
CA GLU A 26 22.36 13.83 0.72
C GLU A 26 21.98 12.35 0.54
N LEU A 27 21.45 11.99 -0.64
CA LEU A 27 21.14 10.61 -0.97
C LEU A 27 22.40 9.76 -1.14
N PHE A 28 23.45 10.34 -1.73
CA PHE A 28 24.75 9.69 -1.84
C PHE A 28 25.39 9.47 -0.48
N ASP A 29 25.42 10.49 0.37
CA ASP A 29 26.02 10.40 1.71
C ASP A 29 25.30 9.35 2.58
N LYS A 30 23.98 9.25 2.45
CA LYS A 30 23.15 8.37 3.28
C LYS A 30 23.09 6.93 2.76
N TYR A 31 23.03 6.74 1.44
CA TYR A 31 22.73 5.43 0.84
C TYR A 31 23.79 4.95 -0.16
N GLY A 32 24.77 5.79 -0.51
CA GLY A 32 25.78 5.49 -1.53
C GLY A 32 25.22 5.48 -2.95
N VAL A 33 24.09 6.16 -3.20
CA VAL A 33 23.38 6.13 -4.48
C VAL A 33 23.55 7.46 -5.22
N TYR A 34 23.97 7.39 -6.47
CA TYR A 34 24.10 8.56 -7.33
C TYR A 34 22.77 8.97 -7.95
N GLY A 35 22.62 10.26 -8.28
CA GLY A 35 21.39 10.81 -8.84
C GLY A 35 20.85 10.04 -10.05
N ALA A 36 21.72 9.60 -10.98
CA ALA A 36 21.32 8.80 -12.15
C ALA A 36 20.58 7.51 -11.77
N THR A 37 21.10 6.77 -10.78
CA THR A 37 20.49 5.55 -10.26
C THR A 37 19.13 5.82 -9.61
N VAL A 38 18.96 6.98 -8.96
CA VAL A 38 17.66 7.38 -8.37
C VAL A 38 16.61 7.60 -9.46
N TYR A 39 16.99 8.22 -10.60
CA TYR A 39 16.10 8.38 -11.75
C TYR A 39 15.68 7.04 -12.35
N GLU A 40 16.62 6.10 -12.54
CA GLU A 40 16.33 4.75 -13.04
C GLU A 40 15.39 3.97 -12.10
N LEU A 41 15.60 4.07 -10.79
CA LEU A 41 14.71 3.47 -9.79
C LEU A 41 13.32 4.14 -9.83
N LYS A 42 13.25 5.45 -9.98
CA LYS A 42 11.97 6.15 -10.07
C LYS A 42 11.17 5.68 -11.28
N ASP A 43 11.80 5.58 -12.44
CA ASP A 43 11.13 5.15 -13.66
C ASP A 43 10.66 3.69 -13.56
N LYS A 44 11.54 2.80 -13.09
CA LYS A 44 11.23 1.37 -12.91
C LYS A 44 10.07 1.10 -11.94
N TYR A 45 9.95 1.89 -10.87
CA TYR A 45 8.95 1.65 -9.82
C TYR A 45 7.72 2.58 -9.91
N LYS A 46 7.65 3.50 -10.89
CA LYS A 46 6.50 4.41 -11.05
C LYS A 46 5.22 3.63 -11.39
N ASP A 47 5.34 2.65 -12.27
CA ASP A 47 4.19 1.87 -12.74
C ASP A 47 3.78 0.86 -11.65
N VAL A 48 4.76 0.27 -10.96
CA VAL A 48 4.53 -0.57 -9.77
C VAL A 48 3.74 0.17 -8.68
N ALA A 49 4.07 1.43 -8.41
CA ALA A 49 3.34 2.24 -7.44
C ALA A 49 1.88 2.50 -7.88
N THR A 50 1.65 2.63 -9.18
CA THR A 50 0.31 2.83 -9.76
C THR A 50 -0.50 1.55 -9.69
N ASP A 51 0.11 0.41 -10.01
CA ASP A 51 -0.52 -0.92 -9.93
C ASP A 51 -0.91 -1.27 -8.48
N ILE A 52 -0.02 -1.00 -7.51
CA ILE A 52 -0.31 -1.21 -6.08
C ILE A 52 -1.48 -0.33 -5.63
N LEU A 53 -1.56 0.93 -6.10
CA LEU A 53 -2.67 1.82 -5.76
C LEU A 53 -4.01 1.27 -6.27
N ALA A 54 -4.06 0.76 -7.49
CA ALA A 54 -5.26 0.13 -8.05
C ALA A 54 -5.72 -1.08 -7.22
N VAL A 55 -4.78 -1.93 -6.81
CA VAL A 55 -5.07 -3.07 -5.91
C VAL A 55 -5.60 -2.60 -4.56
N LEU A 56 -5.01 -1.56 -3.96
CA LEU A 56 -5.48 -1.00 -2.69
C LEU A 56 -6.89 -0.43 -2.77
N VAL A 57 -7.22 0.28 -3.86
CA VAL A 57 -8.58 0.80 -4.10
C VAL A 57 -9.58 -0.35 -4.19
N ASN A 58 -9.29 -1.36 -5.01
CA ASN A 58 -10.16 -2.53 -5.17
C ASN A 58 -10.35 -3.30 -3.85
N LEU A 59 -9.29 -3.48 -3.06
CA LEU A 59 -9.38 -4.12 -1.75
C LEU A 59 -10.21 -3.30 -0.76
N ASN A 60 -10.12 -1.97 -0.80
CA ASN A 60 -10.92 -1.11 0.05
C ASN A 60 -12.41 -1.15 -0.33
N GLU A 61 -12.73 -1.17 -1.62
CA GLU A 61 -14.10 -1.33 -2.12
C GLU A 61 -14.69 -2.68 -1.70
N GLU A 62 -13.94 -3.77 -1.88
CA GLU A 62 -14.39 -5.10 -1.46
C GLU A 62 -14.55 -5.19 0.07
N ASN A 63 -13.65 -4.58 0.83
CA ASN A 63 -13.78 -4.52 2.29
C ASN A 63 -15.05 -3.79 2.73
N ASN A 64 -15.39 -2.67 2.08
CA ASN A 64 -16.62 -1.95 2.35
C ASN A 64 -17.86 -2.79 2.02
N ARG A 65 -17.85 -3.49 0.89
CA ARG A 65 -18.92 -4.42 0.51
C ARG A 65 -19.09 -5.54 1.54
N LEU A 66 -18.00 -6.14 1.98
CA LEU A 66 -18.02 -7.19 3.00
C LEU A 66 -18.57 -6.69 4.34
N LYS A 67 -18.21 -5.46 4.76
CA LYS A 67 -18.75 -4.84 5.98
C LYS A 67 -20.26 -4.60 5.90
N MET A 68 -20.75 -4.13 4.76
CA MET A 68 -22.19 -3.97 4.53
C MET A 68 -22.91 -5.32 4.64
N MET A 69 -22.45 -6.32 3.90
CA MET A 69 -23.05 -7.66 3.90
C MET A 69 -23.05 -8.29 5.30
N TYR A 70 -21.96 -8.13 6.06
CA TYR A 70 -21.88 -8.60 7.44
C TYR A 70 -22.89 -7.90 8.35
N THR A 71 -23.06 -6.58 8.18
CA THR A 71 -24.04 -5.80 8.96
C THR A 71 -25.46 -6.26 8.65
N GLU A 72 -25.80 -6.43 7.38
CA GLU A 72 -27.11 -6.94 6.95
C GLU A 72 -27.40 -8.33 7.52
N LEU A 73 -26.43 -9.25 7.43
CA LEU A 73 -26.55 -10.58 8.00
C LEU A 73 -26.77 -10.54 9.52
N CYS A 74 -26.03 -9.69 10.23
CA CYS A 74 -26.19 -9.53 11.67
C CYS A 74 -27.58 -8.99 12.05
N LEU A 75 -28.10 -8.04 11.25
CA LEU A 75 -29.46 -7.51 11.44
C LEU A 75 -30.51 -8.58 11.20
N GLN A 76 -30.42 -9.34 10.11
CA GLN A 76 -31.32 -10.47 9.83
C GLN A 76 -31.29 -11.50 10.95
N HIS A 77 -30.09 -11.84 11.44
CA HIS A 77 -29.91 -12.79 12.55
C HIS A 77 -30.52 -12.28 13.86
N ARG A 78 -30.39 -10.99 14.16
CA ARG A 78 -31.05 -10.37 15.33
C ARG A 78 -32.57 -10.45 15.20
N ASN A 79 -33.12 -10.04 14.05
CA ASN A 79 -34.56 -10.05 13.82
C ASN A 79 -35.14 -11.47 13.94
N LEU A 80 -34.46 -12.48 13.38
CA LEU A 80 -34.87 -13.88 13.50
C LEU A 80 -34.89 -14.34 14.96
N LYS A 81 -33.88 -13.97 15.75
CA LYS A 81 -33.84 -14.30 17.18
C LYS A 81 -34.94 -13.60 17.97
N GLU A 82 -35.30 -12.37 17.63
CA GLU A 82 -36.39 -11.64 18.29
C GLU A 82 -37.73 -12.30 18.00
N LEU A 83 -38.02 -12.61 16.73
CA LEU A 83 -39.24 -13.33 16.36
C LEU A 83 -39.36 -14.69 17.07
N LEU A 84 -38.26 -15.45 17.16
CA LEU A 84 -38.27 -16.72 17.89
C LEU A 84 -38.52 -16.55 19.39
N LYS A 85 -38.18 -15.41 19.99
CA LYS A 85 -38.47 -15.15 21.42
C LYS A 85 -39.90 -14.67 21.65
N GLU A 86 -40.54 -14.05 20.66
CA GLU A 86 -41.93 -13.59 20.77
C GLU A 86 -42.95 -14.72 20.56
N ASN A 87 -42.57 -15.79 19.87
CA ASN A 87 -43.46 -16.92 19.55
C ASN A 87 -43.43 -18.08 20.56
N PHE A 88 -42.67 -17.97 21.66
CA PHE A 88 -42.58 -18.94 22.75
C PHE A 88 -42.61 -18.22 24.10
#